data_AF-A0A0D2IUN7-F1
#
_entry.id   AF-A0A0D2IUN7-F1
#
_cell.length_a   1.000
_cell.length_b   1.000
_cell.length_c   1.000
_cell.angle_alpha   90.00
_cell.angle_beta   90.00
_cell.angle_gamma   90.00
#
_symmetry.space_group_name_H-M   'P 1'
#
loop_
_entity.id
_entity.type
_entity.pdbx_description
1 polymer ?
#
loop_
_entity_poly.entity_id
_entity_poly.type
_entity_poly.pdbx_seq_one_letter_code
_entity_poly.pdbx_strand_id
1 'polypeptide(L)' 'MSGFDLAILGDGAAIPPIKAGGVRTVVLPPALAYGAKGDGCLYGRDSSCRIPPNSEVELTFRYIGLGYGK' A
#
# COMPACT_ATOMS: atom_id res chain seq x y z
N MET A 1 7.00 -3.79 -8.59
CA MET A 1 6.90 -3.10 -7.28
C MET A 1 5.43 -3.05 -6.91
N SER A 2 5.10 -3.38 -5.68
CA SER A 2 3.73 -3.19 -5.16
C SER A 2 3.46 -1.70 -4.97
N GLY A 3 2.20 -1.24 -4.98
CA GLY A 3 1.89 0.16 -4.67
C GLY A 3 2.29 0.55 -3.25
N PHE A 4 2.34 -0.42 -2.34
CA PHE A 4 2.87 -0.24 -0.99
C PHE A 4 4.37 0.10 -0.99
N ASP A 5 5.16 -0.52 -1.87
CA ASP A 5 6.58 -0.17 -2.04
C ASP A 5 6.72 1.26 -2.57
N LEU A 6 5.91 1.63 -3.57
CA LEU A 6 5.91 3.00 -4.12
C LEU A 6 5.52 4.04 -3.05
N ALA A 7 4.58 3.69 -2.17
CA ALA A 7 4.18 4.56 -1.08
C ALA A 7 5.35 4.87 -0.13
N ILE A 8 6.29 3.94 0.05
CA ILE A 8 7.43 4.08 0.98
C ILE A 8 8.68 4.58 0.26
N LEU A 9 9.11 3.87 -0.79
CA LEU A 9 10.37 4.08 -1.51
C LEU A 9 10.27 5.17 -2.57
N GLY A 10 9.05 5.52 -2.99
CA GLY A 10 8.85 6.42 -4.11
C GLY A 10 9.09 5.77 -5.47
N ASP A 11 8.89 6.55 -6.52
CA ASP A 11 9.10 6.16 -7.93
C ASP A 11 10.44 6.65 -8.50
N GLY A 12 11.22 7.39 -7.70
CA GLY A 12 12.46 8.02 -8.12
C GLY A 12 12.28 9.27 -9.00
N ALA A 13 11.04 9.73 -9.21
CA ALA A 13 10.71 10.89 -10.01
C ALA A 13 9.76 11.84 -9.24
N ALA A 14 8.44 11.59 -9.31
CA ALA A 14 7.42 12.50 -8.77
C ALA A 14 7.11 12.21 -7.29
N ILE A 15 7.28 10.97 -6.86
CA ILE A 15 7.02 10.52 -5.49
C ILE A 15 8.37 10.26 -4.83
N PRO A 16 8.84 11.14 -3.93
CA PRO A 16 10.07 10.89 -3.23
C PRO A 16 9.91 9.78 -2.17
N PRO A 17 10.98 9.06 -1.83
CA PRO A 17 10.99 8.18 -0.66
C PRO A 17 10.62 8.94 0.61
N ILE A 18 9.88 8.29 1.51
CA ILE A 18 9.58 8.86 2.82
C ILE A 18 10.84 8.85 3.70
N LYS A 19 11.08 9.95 4.42
CA LYS A 19 12.19 10.04 5.38
C LYS A 19 11.83 9.37 6.70
N ALA A 20 12.84 8.85 7.40
CA ALA A 20 12.72 8.33 8.75
C ALA A 20 12.00 9.33 9.68
N GLY A 21 11.10 8.83 10.52
CA GLY A 21 10.20 9.61 11.38
C GLY A 21 8.97 10.18 10.67
N GLY A 22 8.94 10.18 9.34
CA GLY A 22 7.86 10.77 8.54
C GLY A 22 6.54 10.00 8.64
N VAL A 23 5.43 10.72 8.55
CA VAL A 23 4.08 10.18 8.38
C VAL A 23 3.61 10.51 6.98
N ARG A 24 2.99 9.55 6.30
CA ARG A 24 2.46 9.72 4.95
C ARG A 24 1.09 9.08 4.85
N THR A 25 0.20 9.78 4.16
CA THR A 25 -1.09 9.26 3.69
C THR A 25 -1.05 9.20 2.17
N VAL A 26 -1.44 8.07 1.59
CA VAL A 26 -1.61 7.89 0.14
C VAL A 26 -2.93 7.21 -0.14
N VAL A 27 -3.51 7.49 -1.31
CA VAL A 27 -4.62 6.72 -1.86
C VAL A 27 -4.06 5.87 -2.99
N LEU A 28 -4.12 4.55 -2.81
CA LEU A 28 -3.68 3.59 -3.81
C LEU A 28 -4.88 3.18 -4.67
N PRO A 29 -4.82 3.38 -6.00
CA PRO A 29 -5.82 2.82 -6.89
C PRO A 29 -5.75 1.29 -6.86
N PRO A 30 -6.81 0.58 -7.27
CA PRO A 30 -6.88 -0.87 -7.09
C PRO A 30 -5.72 -1.62 -7.74
N ALA A 31 -5.26 -1.16 -8.91
CA ALA A 31 -4.13 -1.76 -9.63
C ALA A 31 -2.80 -1.70 -8.86
N LEU A 32 -2.67 -0.80 -7.89
CA LEU A 32 -1.50 -0.66 -7.02
C LEU A 32 -1.75 -1.22 -5.60
N ALA A 33 -3.00 -1.55 -5.28
CA ALA A 33 -3.40 -2.17 -4.02
C ALA A 33 -3.66 -3.69 -4.20
N TYR A 34 -4.91 -4.15 -4.01
CA TYR A 34 -5.29 -5.56 -4.04
C TYR A 34 -5.94 -6.02 -5.36
N GLY A 35 -6.06 -5.11 -6.33
CA GLY A 35 -6.52 -5.39 -7.69
C GLY A 35 -7.93 -5.98 -7.76
N ALA A 36 -8.21 -6.66 -8.88
CA ALA A 36 -9.49 -7.32 -9.13
C ALA A 36 -9.71 -8.58 -8.27
N LYS A 37 -8.74 -8.99 -7.45
CA LYS A 37 -8.86 -10.16 -6.57
C LYS A 37 -9.35 -9.79 -5.17
N GLY A 38 -9.04 -8.57 -4.70
CA GLY A 38 -9.26 -8.23 -3.29
C GLY A 38 -8.36 -9.05 -2.35
N ASP A 39 -8.72 -9.09 -1.07
CA ASP A 39 -8.01 -9.88 -0.06
C ASP A 39 -8.94 -10.45 1.03
N GLY A 40 -8.56 -11.59 1.60
CA GLY A 40 -9.28 -12.24 2.69
C GLY A 40 -10.64 -12.84 2.31
N CYS A 41 -10.82 -13.26 1.06
CA CYS A 41 -12.08 -13.84 0.56
C CYS A 41 -12.34 -15.25 1.10
N LEU A 42 -13.45 -15.43 1.82
CA LEU A 42 -13.86 -16.75 2.30
C LEU A 42 -14.40 -17.60 1.15
N TYR A 43 -13.82 -18.79 0.98
CA TYR A 43 -14.17 -19.74 -0.08
C TYR A 43 -14.02 -19.17 -1.50
N GLY A 44 -13.15 -18.18 -1.70
CA GLY A 44 -12.91 -17.57 -3.02
C GLY A 44 -14.10 -16.80 -3.60
N ARG A 45 -15.03 -16.33 -2.76
CA ARG A 45 -16.17 -15.51 -3.20
C ARG A 45 -15.87 -14.03 -3.03
N ASP A 46 -16.05 -13.26 -4.10
CA ASP A 46 -15.82 -11.80 -4.09
C ASP A 46 -16.64 -11.06 -3.03
N SER A 47 -17.87 -11.53 -2.77
CA SER A 47 -18.78 -10.93 -1.79
C SER A 47 -18.39 -11.19 -0.33
N SER A 48 -17.38 -12.02 -0.07
CA SER A 48 -16.92 -12.37 1.27
C SER A 48 -15.52 -11.86 1.59
N CYS A 49 -14.92 -11.08 0.68
CA CYS A 49 -13.60 -10.51 0.88
C CYS A 49 -13.62 -9.44 1.97
N ARG A 50 -12.60 -9.45 2.83
CA ARG A 50 -12.36 -8.36 3.79
C ARG A 50 -12.01 -7.07 3.05
N ILE A 51 -11.22 -7.20 1.99
CA ILE A 51 -10.96 -6.12 1.04
C ILE A 51 -11.63 -6.52 -0.27
N PRO A 52 -12.74 -5.88 -0.65
CA PRO A 52 -13.44 -6.21 -1.88
C PRO A 52 -12.57 -6.01 -3.14
N PRO A 53 -12.79 -6.79 -4.21
CA PRO A 53 -12.21 -6.54 -5.52
C PRO A 53 -12.36 -5.10 -5.98
N ASN A 54 -11.34 -4.58 -6.68
CA ASN A 54 -11.35 -3.24 -7.28
C ASN A 54 -11.52 -2.08 -6.27
N SER A 55 -11.18 -2.29 -5.01
CA SER A 55 -11.23 -1.24 -3.99
C SER A 55 -10.02 -0.31 -4.05
N GLU A 56 -10.25 1.00 -3.89
CA GLU A 56 -9.20 1.94 -3.52
C GLU A 56 -8.81 1.76 -2.05
N VAL A 57 -7.55 2.03 -1.73
CA VAL A 57 -7.03 1.90 -0.37
C VAL A 57 -6.36 3.20 0.06
N GLU A 58 -6.93 3.86 1.06
CA GLU A 58 -6.22 4.91 1.78
C GLU A 58 -5.32 4.27 2.84
N LEU A 59 -4.02 4.58 2.76
CA LEU A 59 -3.02 4.08 3.69
C LEU A 59 -2.35 5.27 4.38
N THR A 60 -2.50 5.34 5.70
CA THR A 60 -1.69 6.24 6.54
C THR A 60 -0.69 5.43 7.34
N PHE A 61 0.59 5.79 7.26
CA PHE A 61 1.66 5.09 7.95
C PHE A 61 2.76 6.04 8.42
N ARG A 62 3.50 5.62 9.46
CA ARG A 62 4.71 6.29 9.93
C ARG A 62 5.93 5.42 9.62
N TYR A 63 6.90 5.96 8.89
CA TYR A 63 8.16 5.28 8.68
C TYR A 63 9.11 5.58 9.84
N ILE A 64 9.49 4.56 10.61
CA ILE A 64 10.32 4.75 11.81
C ILE A 64 11.82 4.90 11.45
N GLY A 65 12.27 4.35 10.32
CA GLY A 65 13.66 4.54 9.85
C GLY A 65 14.69 3.57 10.43
N LEU A 66 14.28 2.48 11.05
CA LEU A 66 15.19 1.47 11.61
C LEU A 66 15.47 0.38 10.57
N GLY A 67 16.23 0.73 9.53
CA GLY A 67 16.52 -0.17 8.40
C GLY A 67 17.99 -0.27 7.98
N TYR A 68 18.90 0.47 8.64
CA TYR A 68 20.34 0.20 8.62
C TYR A 68 20.92 0.60 9.97
N GLY A 69 20.86 -0.33 10.93
CA GLY A 69 21.46 -0.19 12.25
C GLY A 69 22.44 -1.32 12.49
N LYS A 70 23.72 -1.07 12.15
CA LYS A 70 24.92 -1.88 12.37
C LYS A 70 25.00 -3.27 11.75
#